data_AF-A0A955CA06-F1
#
_entry.id   AF-A0A955CA06-F1
#
_cell.length_a   1.000
_cell.length_b   1.000
_cell.length_c   1.000
_cell.angle_alpha   90.00
_cell.angle_beta   90.00
_cell.angle_gamma   90.00
#
_symmetry.space_group_name_H-M   'P 1'
#
loop_
_entity.id
_entity.type
_entity.pdbx_description
1 polymer ?
#
loop_
_entity_poly.entity_id
_entity_poly.type
_entity_poly.pdbx_seq_one_letter_code
_entity_poly.pdbx_strand_id
1 'polypeptide(L)'
;MKIKLHNLIFVGMILGVILGLTLHHFDKQAQAPKPGAASQSAVTTDAPTAGAAAGGKHERPAWIADALWLLDLCGPVIFMGALKMIIAPLILASIVAGVTSLPNIRELGAIGWKTLVYYTCTTGVAVAIGLVFVLSLSPGTRNAAMGIRAERETELTNLRAEYERQIGKATSEKDAGLLAFIAQKSGDRSASHDSAKYAKIAAAEKRTAADMFRDDIVKPLLMNPFESVSKSPPNSLGVIFFALLLGIACTFVGEPARPVINFFQGMNEVILKITHWLMSVAPFAIMCIMAKLVAENGPEIFHALGWYCGTVIVAIFAHVIFLLAVCYFVGGVGPIALWKGLREAWMIAFTTRSSAATLPVTIANVTENLKVSPKVANFSLPLGATMNMDG
;
A
#
# COMPACT_ATOMS: atom_id res chain seq x y z
N MET A 1 17.63 12.28 26.91
CA MET A 1 16.24 12.38 26.41
C MET A 1 16.10 11.44 25.21
N LYS A 2 15.49 10.25 25.35
CA LYS A 2 15.33 9.31 24.22
C LYS A 2 14.29 9.89 23.25
N ILE A 3 14.69 10.19 22.02
CA ILE A 3 13.78 10.68 20.98
C ILE A 3 12.79 9.56 20.66
N LYS A 4 11.49 9.87 20.59
CA LYS A 4 10.45 8.88 20.27
C LYS A 4 10.61 8.37 18.84
N LEU A 5 10.37 7.07 18.60
CA LEU A 5 10.57 6.43 17.30
C LEU A 5 9.84 7.14 16.15
N HIS A 6 8.62 7.63 16.37
CA HIS A 6 7.88 8.37 15.35
C HIS A 6 8.59 9.66 14.91
N ASN A 7 9.26 10.36 15.84
CA ASN A 7 10.06 11.53 15.51
C ASN A 7 11.30 11.14 14.71
N LEU A 8 11.96 10.02 15.04
CA LEU A 8 13.09 9.54 14.23
C LEU A 8 12.65 9.20 12.80
N ILE A 9 11.50 8.54 12.63
CA ILE A 9 10.95 8.23 11.30
C ILE A 9 10.68 9.51 10.51
N PHE A 10 10.08 10.52 11.16
CA PHE A 10 9.81 11.80 10.52
C PHE A 10 11.10 12.52 10.11
N VAL A 11 12.11 12.54 10.99
CA VAL A 11 13.44 13.09 10.68
C VAL A 11 14.09 12.33 9.53
N GLY A 12 14.05 10.99 9.55
CA GLY A 12 14.59 10.15 8.47
C GLY A 12 13.95 10.45 7.13
N MET A 13 12.62 10.62 7.10
CA MET A 13 11.89 11.03 5.90
C MET A 13 12.35 12.40 5.38
N ILE A 14 12.45 13.42 6.25
CA ILE A 14 12.93 14.76 5.85
C ILE A 14 14.36 14.70 5.29
N LEU A 15 15.27 14.01 6.00
CA LEU A 15 16.65 13.84 5.54
C LEU A 15 16.72 13.12 4.20
N GLY A 16 15.87 12.11 4.01
CA GLY A 16 15.74 11.38 2.75
C GLY A 16 15.28 12.31 1.62
N VAL A 17 14.25 13.12 1.86
CA VAL A 17 13.78 14.12 0.88
C VAL A 17 14.89 15.10 0.49
N ILE A 18 15.62 15.65 1.47
CA ILE A 18 16.72 16.60 1.22
C ILE A 18 17.80 15.91 0.37
N LEU A 19 18.25 14.72 0.77
CA LEU A 19 19.25 13.94 0.04
C LEU A 19 18.78 13.63 -1.40
N GLY A 20 17.53 13.19 -1.56
CA GLY A 20 16.97 12.90 -2.87
C GLY A 20 16.91 14.13 -3.78
N LEU A 21 16.49 15.29 -3.26
CA LEU A 21 16.50 16.55 -4.01
C LEU A 21 17.91 16.97 -4.41
N THR A 22 18.90 16.77 -3.54
CA THR A 22 20.30 17.07 -3.89
C THR A 22 20.81 16.16 -5.01
N LEU A 23 20.56 14.85 -4.93
CA LEU A 23 20.95 13.89 -5.97
C LEU A 23 20.26 14.20 -7.30
N HIS A 24 18.96 14.49 -7.25
CA HIS A 24 18.19 14.90 -8.44
C HIS A 24 18.77 16.17 -9.08
N HIS A 25 19.14 17.15 -8.26
CA HIS A 25 19.72 18.41 -8.73
C HIS A 25 21.07 18.20 -9.42
N PHE A 26 21.96 17.40 -8.82
CA PHE A 26 23.26 17.08 -9.43
C PHE A 26 23.13 16.25 -10.70
N ASP A 27 22.18 15.30 -10.76
CA ASP A 27 21.89 14.53 -11.98
C ASP A 27 21.45 15.49 -13.10
N LYS A 28 20.52 16.42 -12.79
CA LYS A 28 20.05 17.43 -13.75
C LYS A 28 21.15 18.40 -14.20
N GLN A 29 22.07 18.80 -13.31
CA GLN A 29 23.20 19.65 -13.68
C GLN A 29 24.20 18.93 -14.59
N ALA A 30 24.49 17.66 -14.32
CA ALA A 30 25.36 16.84 -15.17
C ALA A 30 24.79 16.66 -16.59
N GLN A 31 23.46 16.79 -16.73
CA GLN A 31 22.74 16.73 -18.00
C GLN A 31 22.63 18.09 -18.71
N ALA A 32 23.03 19.21 -18.08
CA ALA A 32 22.96 20.53 -18.71
C ALA A 32 23.97 20.63 -19.88
N PRO A 33 23.57 21.21 -21.04
CA PRO A 33 24.47 21.34 -22.18
C PRO A 33 25.68 22.19 -21.81
N LYS A 34 26.89 21.65 -21.98
CA LYS A 34 28.14 22.38 -21.69
C LYS A 34 28.23 23.64 -22.57
N PRO A 35 28.45 24.84 -22.00
CA PRO A 35 28.67 26.04 -22.78
C PRO A 35 29.96 25.89 -23.59
N GLY A 36 29.84 25.81 -24.92
CA GLY A 36 30.96 25.63 -25.85
C GLY A 36 30.76 24.52 -26.90
N ALA A 37 29.79 23.63 -26.76
CA ALA A 37 29.52 22.59 -27.76
C ALA A 37 28.75 23.09 -29.00
N ALA A 38 28.26 24.33 -28.98
CA ALA A 38 27.46 24.91 -30.06
C ALA A 38 28.28 25.58 -31.19
N SER A 39 29.62 25.59 -31.12
CA SER A 39 30.46 26.31 -32.09
C SER A 39 31.32 25.44 -33.02
N GLN A 40 31.05 24.14 -33.14
CA GLN A 40 31.81 23.24 -34.04
C GLN A 40 30.97 22.47 -35.07
N SER A 41 29.68 22.75 -35.22
CA SER A 41 28.80 22.06 -36.19
C SER A 41 28.34 22.92 -37.38
N ALA A 42 29.08 23.97 -37.72
CA ALA A 42 28.70 24.88 -38.81
C ALA A 42 29.79 25.03 -39.88
N VAL A 43 30.34 23.92 -40.41
CA VAL A 43 30.86 23.83 -41.79
C VAL A 43 30.88 22.36 -42.20
N THR A 44 29.84 21.90 -42.92
CA THR A 44 29.93 21.02 -44.11
C THR A 44 28.54 20.90 -44.72
N THR A 45 28.38 21.48 -45.90
CA THR A 45 27.27 21.24 -46.83
C THR A 45 27.52 19.93 -47.57
N ASP A 46 26.57 18.97 -47.53
CA ASP A 46 26.16 18.10 -48.67
C ASP A 46 25.13 17.01 -48.24
N ALA A 47 23.96 17.01 -48.91
CA ALA A 47 22.91 15.97 -49.11
C ALA A 47 22.25 15.20 -47.91
N PRO A 48 20.93 14.86 -47.99
CA PRO A 48 20.15 14.41 -46.84
C PRO A 48 20.09 12.89 -46.74
N THR A 49 20.95 12.31 -45.90
CA THR A 49 20.83 10.90 -45.47
C THR A 49 20.96 10.82 -43.96
N ALA A 50 20.11 9.99 -43.37
CA ALA A 50 20.06 9.65 -41.94
C ALA A 50 19.63 10.80 -41.01
N GLY A 51 18.33 10.80 -40.66
CA GLY A 51 17.86 11.42 -39.44
C GLY A 51 18.58 10.82 -38.26
N ALA A 52 19.65 11.47 -37.84
CA ALA A 52 20.33 11.23 -36.59
C ALA A 52 19.33 11.54 -35.47
N ALA A 53 18.60 10.51 -35.04
CA ALA A 53 17.97 10.49 -33.74
C ALA A 53 19.08 10.71 -32.71
N ALA A 54 19.19 11.93 -32.20
CA ALA A 54 19.99 12.28 -31.04
C ALA A 54 19.34 11.64 -29.79
N GLY A 55 19.34 10.32 -29.74
CA GLY A 55 19.05 9.50 -28.57
C GLY A 55 20.37 8.97 -28.02
N GLY A 56 21.31 9.86 -27.68
CA GLY A 56 22.48 9.47 -26.91
C GLY A 56 21.99 8.90 -25.58
N LYS A 57 22.38 7.66 -25.25
CA LYS A 57 22.13 7.09 -23.92
C LYS A 57 22.64 8.09 -22.88
N HIS A 58 21.72 8.64 -22.10
CA HIS A 58 22.04 9.63 -21.09
C HIS A 58 22.84 8.92 -19.99
N GLU A 59 24.16 9.11 -19.95
CA GLU A 59 25.01 8.49 -18.94
C GLU A 59 24.98 9.33 -17.67
N ARG A 60 24.18 8.89 -16.69
CA ARG A 60 24.23 9.42 -15.33
C ARG A 60 25.67 9.32 -14.80
N PRO A 61 26.16 10.31 -14.03
CA PRO A 61 27.45 10.18 -13.36
C PRO A 61 27.51 8.90 -12.53
N ALA A 62 28.61 8.14 -12.65
CA ALA A 62 28.75 6.83 -12.00
C ALA A 62 28.49 6.89 -10.48
N TRP A 63 28.97 7.94 -9.80
CA TRP A 63 28.77 8.11 -8.36
C TRP A 63 27.29 8.30 -7.97
N ILE A 64 26.46 8.88 -8.85
CA ILE A 64 25.00 9.01 -8.62
C ILE A 64 24.36 7.65 -8.78
N ALA A 65 24.74 6.89 -9.81
CA ALA A 65 24.25 5.53 -10.01
C ALA A 65 24.60 4.62 -8.83
N ASP A 66 25.84 4.68 -8.33
CA ASP A 66 26.30 3.93 -7.17
C ASP A 66 25.55 4.34 -5.89
N ALA A 67 25.32 5.64 -5.69
CA ALA A 67 24.53 6.14 -4.57
C ALA A 67 23.08 5.62 -4.64
N LEU A 68 22.43 5.68 -5.81
CA LEU A 68 21.07 5.17 -6.00
C LEU A 68 21.00 3.67 -5.77
N TRP A 69 22.00 2.92 -6.21
CA TRP A 69 22.10 1.48 -5.97
C TRP A 69 22.18 1.17 -4.47
N LEU A 70 23.02 1.91 -3.72
CA LEU A 70 23.13 1.73 -2.26
C LEU A 70 21.81 2.07 -1.55
N LEU A 71 21.16 3.18 -1.95
CA LEU A 71 19.86 3.56 -1.41
C LEU A 71 18.78 2.51 -1.69
N ASP A 72 18.79 1.92 -2.88
CA ASP A 72 17.89 0.82 -3.27
C ASP A 72 18.11 -0.43 -2.41
N LEU A 73 19.37 -0.80 -2.20
CA LEU A 73 19.73 -1.96 -1.39
C LEU A 73 19.22 -1.80 0.05
N CYS A 74 19.53 -0.69 0.70
CA CYS A 74 19.21 -0.46 2.11
C CYS A 74 17.69 -0.32 2.36
N GLY A 75 16.98 0.38 1.49
CA GLY A 75 15.56 0.67 1.67
C GLY A 75 14.66 -0.36 0.97
N PRO A 76 14.39 -0.20 -0.34
CA PRO A 76 13.50 -1.08 -1.10
C PRO A 76 13.83 -2.58 -1.03
N VAL A 77 15.10 -2.98 -1.06
CA VAL A 77 15.45 -4.42 -1.08
C VAL A 77 15.43 -5.00 0.33
N ILE A 78 16.29 -4.51 1.23
CA ILE A 78 16.44 -5.09 2.57
C ILE A 78 15.21 -4.82 3.43
N PHE A 79 14.77 -3.56 3.55
CA PHE A 79 13.70 -3.21 4.49
C PHE A 79 12.33 -3.68 4.02
N MET A 80 11.95 -3.45 2.75
CA MET A 80 10.67 -3.98 2.25
C MET A 80 10.69 -5.50 2.13
N GLY A 81 11.84 -6.12 1.83
CA GLY A 81 12.01 -7.57 1.87
C GLY A 81 11.77 -8.12 3.28
N ALA A 82 12.35 -7.51 4.30
CA ALA A 82 12.14 -7.87 5.70
C ALA A 82 10.68 -7.67 6.15
N LEU A 83 10.02 -6.59 5.71
CA LEU A 83 8.58 -6.41 5.95
C LEU A 83 7.77 -7.52 5.29
N LYS A 84 8.01 -7.81 4.01
CA LYS A 84 7.31 -8.89 3.27
C LYS A 84 7.51 -10.27 3.90
N MET A 85 8.70 -10.54 4.43
CA MET A 85 9.02 -11.78 5.15
C MET A 85 8.12 -11.97 6.39
N ILE A 86 7.79 -10.88 7.08
CA ILE A 86 7.01 -10.91 8.32
C ILE A 86 5.50 -11.00 8.05
N ILE A 87 5.00 -10.46 6.93
CA ILE A 87 3.55 -10.33 6.67
C ILE A 87 2.79 -11.65 6.79
N ALA A 88 3.20 -12.71 6.07
CA ALA A 88 2.46 -13.97 6.07
C ALA A 88 2.43 -14.68 7.45
N PRO A 89 3.57 -14.91 8.13
CA PRO A 89 3.54 -15.54 9.44
C PRO A 89 2.86 -14.66 10.50
N LEU A 90 2.95 -13.33 10.38
CA LEU A 90 2.22 -12.40 11.25
C LEU A 90 0.71 -12.54 11.06
N ILE A 91 0.20 -12.48 9.82
CA ILE A 91 -1.25 -12.63 9.54
C ILE A 91 -1.76 -13.94 10.12
N LEU A 92 -1.06 -15.06 9.85
CA LEU A 92 -1.46 -16.37 10.35
C LEU A 92 -1.46 -16.42 11.88
N ALA A 93 -0.36 -16.00 12.52
CA ALA A 93 -0.23 -16.03 13.98
C ALA A 93 -1.20 -15.09 14.67
N SER A 94 -1.30 -13.84 14.21
CA SER A 94 -2.13 -12.81 14.82
C SER A 94 -3.61 -13.13 14.71
N ILE A 95 -4.09 -13.73 13.61
CA ILE A 95 -5.50 -14.08 13.48
C ILE A 95 -5.84 -15.28 14.38
N VAL A 96 -5.03 -16.34 14.35
CA VAL A 96 -5.26 -17.49 15.24
C VAL A 96 -5.21 -17.03 16.70
N ALA A 97 -4.15 -16.32 17.10
CA ALA A 97 -3.99 -15.80 18.45
C ALA A 97 -5.12 -14.83 18.84
N GLY A 98 -5.56 -13.98 17.91
CA GLY A 98 -6.67 -13.05 18.11
C GLY A 98 -7.98 -13.78 18.40
N VAL A 99 -8.35 -14.76 17.57
CA VAL A 99 -9.58 -15.54 17.75
C VAL A 99 -9.52 -16.39 19.03
N THR A 100 -8.37 -16.97 19.36
CA THR A 100 -8.22 -17.84 20.55
C THR A 100 -7.94 -17.07 21.85
N SER A 101 -7.61 -15.78 21.78
CA SER A 101 -7.47 -14.92 22.96
C SER A 101 -8.81 -14.51 23.58
N LEU A 102 -9.91 -14.74 22.85
CA LEU A 102 -11.24 -14.39 23.30
C LEU A 102 -11.73 -15.35 24.40
N PRO A 103 -12.25 -14.82 25.53
CA PRO A 103 -12.97 -15.62 26.51
C PRO A 103 -14.11 -16.40 25.84
N ASN A 104 -14.32 -17.66 26.26
CA ASN A 104 -15.28 -18.63 25.74
C ASN A 104 -16.34 -18.03 24.79
N ILE A 105 -16.17 -18.23 23.48
CA ILE A 105 -17.14 -17.78 22.46
C ILE A 105 -18.55 -18.35 22.73
N ARG A 106 -18.62 -19.51 23.41
CA ARG A 106 -19.84 -20.15 23.91
C ARG A 106 -20.52 -19.39 25.05
N GLU A 107 -19.77 -18.72 25.92
CA GLU A 107 -20.32 -17.99 27.08
C GLU A 107 -20.85 -16.59 26.73
N LEU A 108 -20.55 -16.11 25.52
CA LEU A 108 -20.83 -14.73 25.16
C LEU A 108 -22.04 -14.51 24.25
N GLY A 109 -22.68 -15.59 23.78
CA GLY A 109 -23.98 -15.58 23.12
C GLY A 109 -24.17 -14.42 22.14
N ALA A 110 -25.08 -13.49 22.47
CA ALA A 110 -25.44 -12.37 21.61
C ALA A 110 -24.37 -11.25 21.51
N ILE A 111 -23.44 -11.10 22.47
CA ILE A 111 -22.46 -10.01 22.45
C ILE A 111 -21.44 -10.24 21.34
N GLY A 112 -20.92 -11.47 21.23
CA GLY A 112 -19.88 -11.82 20.25
C GLY A 112 -20.33 -11.61 18.80
N TRP A 113 -21.49 -12.16 18.43
CA TRP A 113 -22.03 -12.02 17.08
C TRP A 113 -22.39 -10.56 16.75
N LYS A 114 -22.97 -9.79 17.70
CA LYS A 114 -23.25 -8.36 17.49
C LYS A 114 -21.98 -7.56 17.20
N THR A 115 -20.90 -7.80 17.95
CA THR A 115 -19.61 -7.15 17.73
C THR A 115 -19.00 -7.54 16.37
N LEU A 116 -19.06 -8.81 15.99
CA LEU A 116 -18.53 -9.28 14.71
C LEU A 116 -19.28 -8.67 13.51
N VAL A 117 -20.62 -8.66 13.57
CA VAL A 117 -21.47 -8.04 12.54
C VAL A 117 -21.17 -6.55 12.45
N TYR A 118 -21.07 -5.86 13.59
CA TYR A 118 -20.72 -4.45 13.63
C TYR A 118 -19.38 -4.18 12.92
N TYR A 119 -18.31 -4.89 13.28
CA TYR A 119 -16.99 -4.72 12.63
C TYR A 119 -17.02 -5.02 11.14
N THR A 120 -17.66 -6.13 10.73
CA THR A 120 -17.78 -6.47 9.31
C THR A 120 -18.49 -5.37 8.52
N CYS A 121 -19.58 -4.83 9.07
CA CYS A 121 -20.33 -3.75 8.44
C CYS A 121 -19.53 -2.44 8.41
N THR A 122 -18.87 -2.04 9.49
CA THR A 122 -18.11 -0.78 9.54
C THR A 122 -16.91 -0.83 8.62
N THR A 123 -16.17 -1.95 8.56
CA THR A 123 -15.07 -2.12 7.63
C THR A 123 -15.56 -2.12 6.17
N GLY A 124 -16.69 -2.78 5.88
CA GLY A 124 -17.31 -2.73 4.56
C GLY A 124 -17.64 -1.29 4.12
N VAL A 125 -18.21 -0.50 5.03
CA VAL A 125 -18.49 0.93 4.78
C VAL A 125 -17.19 1.73 4.63
N ALA A 126 -16.17 1.48 5.45
CA ALA A 126 -14.87 2.15 5.36
C ALA A 126 -14.22 1.94 3.97
N VAL A 127 -14.22 0.69 3.49
CA VAL A 127 -13.72 0.34 2.16
C VAL A 127 -14.53 1.04 1.07
N ALA A 128 -15.86 1.08 1.19
CA ALA A 128 -16.71 1.77 0.23
C ALA A 128 -16.44 3.28 0.20
N ILE A 129 -16.32 3.93 1.36
CA ILE A 129 -15.94 5.35 1.48
C ILE A 129 -14.58 5.59 0.83
N GLY A 130 -13.57 4.80 1.19
CA GLY A 130 -12.23 4.88 0.62
C GLY A 130 -12.24 4.74 -0.90
N LEU A 131 -12.97 3.77 -1.43
CA LEU A 131 -13.12 3.58 -2.87
C LEU A 131 -13.82 4.75 -3.56
N VAL A 132 -14.91 5.27 -2.99
CA VAL A 132 -15.61 6.45 -3.51
C VAL A 132 -14.67 7.65 -3.60
N PHE A 133 -13.90 7.94 -2.55
CA PHE A 133 -12.96 9.05 -2.54
C PHE A 133 -11.80 8.82 -3.51
N VAL A 134 -11.21 7.62 -3.56
CA VAL A 134 -10.12 7.30 -4.49
C VAL A 134 -10.57 7.38 -5.94
N LEU A 135 -11.77 6.88 -6.28
CA LEU A 135 -12.30 6.96 -7.65
C LEU A 135 -12.66 8.40 -8.03
N SER A 136 -13.27 9.16 -7.11
CA SER A 136 -13.71 10.54 -7.37
C SER A 136 -12.54 11.53 -7.48
N LEU A 137 -11.54 11.39 -6.62
CA LEU A 137 -10.37 12.29 -6.56
C LEU A 137 -9.22 11.79 -7.44
N SER A 138 -9.16 10.49 -7.72
CA SER A 138 -8.14 9.84 -8.57
C SER A 138 -6.70 10.29 -8.25
N PRO A 139 -6.25 10.19 -6.98
CA PRO A 139 -4.94 10.68 -6.57
C PRO A 139 -3.82 10.01 -7.39
N GLY A 140 -2.86 10.83 -7.84
CA GLY A 140 -1.69 10.36 -8.62
C GLY A 140 -1.89 10.27 -10.14
N THR A 141 -3.12 10.34 -10.68
CA THR A 141 -3.36 10.22 -12.13
C THR A 141 -3.59 11.54 -12.86
N ARG A 142 -4.06 12.59 -12.19
CA ARG A 142 -4.47 13.83 -12.90
C ARG A 142 -3.34 14.60 -13.57
N ASN A 143 -2.11 14.58 -13.03
CA ASN A 143 -1.03 15.42 -13.56
C ASN A 143 0.13 14.60 -14.17
N ALA A 144 0.70 13.64 -13.43
CA ALA A 144 1.81 12.82 -13.93
C ALA A 144 1.37 11.85 -15.05
N ALA A 145 0.18 11.25 -14.92
CA ALA A 145 -0.32 10.35 -15.97
C ALA A 145 -0.81 11.12 -17.22
N MET A 146 -1.23 12.38 -17.13
CA MET A 146 -1.55 13.17 -18.33
C MET A 146 -0.30 13.52 -19.14
N GLY A 147 0.82 13.87 -18.50
CA GLY A 147 2.10 14.08 -19.20
C GLY A 147 2.60 12.81 -19.89
N ILE A 148 2.64 11.69 -19.15
CA ILE A 148 3.05 10.39 -19.70
C ILE A 148 2.07 9.90 -20.78
N ARG A 149 0.75 10.14 -20.63
CA ARG A 149 -0.25 9.80 -21.66
C ARG A 149 -0.09 10.68 -22.89
N ALA A 150 0.17 11.97 -22.77
CA ALA A 150 0.40 12.85 -23.90
C ALA A 150 1.68 12.48 -24.66
N GLU A 151 2.77 12.17 -23.95
CA GLU A 151 4.01 11.66 -24.53
C GLU A 151 3.80 10.32 -25.22
N ARG A 152 3.06 9.39 -24.59
CA ARG A 152 2.73 8.08 -25.17
C ARG A 152 1.78 8.17 -26.34
N GLU A 153 0.79 9.06 -26.31
CA GLU A 153 -0.09 9.33 -27.45
C GLU A 153 0.73 9.88 -28.62
N THR A 154 1.69 10.77 -28.34
CA THR A 154 2.62 11.28 -29.35
C THR A 154 3.51 10.16 -29.90
N GLU A 155 4.05 9.28 -29.04
CA GLU A 155 4.86 8.13 -29.45
C GLU A 155 4.06 7.12 -30.29
N LEU A 156 2.84 6.77 -29.86
CA LEU A 156 1.94 5.87 -30.59
C LEU A 156 1.51 6.46 -31.93
N THR A 157 1.26 7.77 -31.98
CA THR A 157 0.96 8.49 -33.23
C THR A 157 2.13 8.45 -34.19
N ASN A 158 3.36 8.65 -33.68
CA ASN A 158 4.58 8.56 -34.48
C ASN A 158 4.83 7.13 -35.01
N LEU A 159 4.65 6.11 -34.16
CA LEU A 159 4.78 4.71 -34.54
C LEU A 159 3.74 4.30 -35.58
N ARG A 160 2.50 4.79 -35.44
CA ARG A 160 1.43 4.58 -36.42
C ARG A 160 1.77 5.22 -37.75
N ALA A 161 2.20 6.48 -37.76
CA ALA A 161 2.62 7.17 -38.98
C ALA A 161 3.79 6.46 -39.67
N GLU A 162 4.72 5.90 -38.89
CA GLU A 162 5.83 5.10 -39.43
C GLU A 162 5.37 3.78 -40.03
N TYR A 163 4.46 3.08 -39.36
CA TYR A 163 3.85 1.86 -39.89
C TYR A 163 3.09 2.13 -41.18
N GLU A 164 2.25 3.16 -41.21
CA GLU A 164 1.48 3.59 -42.39
C GLU A 164 2.38 3.95 -43.58
N ARG A 165 3.57 4.51 -43.33
CA ARG A 165 4.59 4.73 -44.38
C ARG A 165 5.17 3.44 -44.93
N GLN A 166 5.29 2.39 -44.11
CA GLN A 166 5.81 1.08 -44.57
C GLN A 166 4.78 0.30 -45.38
N ILE A 167 3.50 0.35 -44.98
CA ILE A 167 2.43 -0.41 -45.64
C ILE A 167 1.70 0.39 -46.74
N GLY A 168 1.90 1.70 -46.81
CA GLY A 168 1.29 2.58 -47.82
C GLY A 168 -0.22 2.76 -47.69
N LYS A 169 -0.81 2.43 -46.54
CA LYS A 169 -2.26 2.49 -46.30
C LYS A 169 -2.55 3.03 -44.90
N ALA A 170 -3.61 3.83 -44.78
CA ALA A 170 -4.12 4.27 -43.49
C ALA A 170 -4.60 3.07 -42.66
N THR A 171 -4.19 3.01 -41.39
CA THR A 171 -4.52 1.92 -40.48
C THR A 171 -5.31 2.41 -39.29
N SER A 172 -6.22 1.59 -38.78
CA SER A 172 -6.93 1.90 -37.54
C SER A 172 -6.04 1.65 -36.32
N GLU A 173 -6.29 2.33 -35.20
CA GLU A 173 -5.62 2.05 -33.91
C GLU A 173 -5.73 0.59 -33.47
N LYS A 174 -6.79 -0.09 -33.90
CA LYS A 174 -7.04 -1.51 -33.57
C LYS A 174 -6.53 -2.47 -34.65
N ASP A 175 -5.77 -1.99 -35.63
CA ASP A 175 -5.21 -2.83 -36.68
C ASP A 175 -4.20 -3.83 -36.10
N ALA A 176 -4.39 -5.13 -36.39
CA ALA A 176 -3.58 -6.19 -35.81
C ALA A 176 -2.10 -6.11 -36.22
N GLY A 177 -1.82 -5.62 -37.44
CA GLY A 177 -0.46 -5.43 -37.93
C GLY A 177 0.25 -4.26 -37.25
N LEU A 178 -0.47 -3.15 -37.05
CA LEU A 178 0.02 -2.01 -36.27
C LEU A 178 0.32 -2.41 -34.82
N LEU A 179 -0.57 -3.17 -34.18
CA LEU A 179 -0.37 -3.63 -32.80
C LEU A 179 0.85 -4.55 -32.67
N ALA A 180 1.08 -5.44 -33.64
CA ALA A 180 2.27 -6.28 -33.68
C ALA A 180 3.56 -5.45 -33.90
N PHE A 181 3.51 -4.45 -34.77
CA PHE A 181 4.61 -3.52 -35.03
C PHE A 181 4.98 -2.70 -33.78
N ILE A 182 3.98 -2.15 -33.09
CA ILE A 182 4.17 -1.45 -31.82
C ILE A 182 4.76 -2.39 -30.78
N ALA A 183 4.25 -3.61 -30.64
CA ALA A 183 4.77 -4.60 -29.70
C ALA A 183 6.23 -4.98 -29.96
N GLN A 184 6.62 -5.14 -31.23
CA GLN A 184 8.00 -5.43 -31.62
C GLN A 184 8.93 -4.26 -31.28
N LYS A 185 8.50 -3.02 -31.55
CA LYS A 185 9.34 -1.83 -31.39
C LYS A 185 9.37 -1.29 -29.95
N SER A 186 8.34 -1.57 -29.16
CA SER A 186 8.27 -1.27 -27.73
C SER A 186 8.96 -2.30 -26.83
N GLY A 187 9.47 -3.40 -27.41
CA GLY A 187 10.17 -4.47 -26.70
C GLY A 187 11.48 -4.08 -25.99
N ASP A 188 11.95 -2.83 -26.12
CA ASP A 188 13.26 -2.39 -25.61
C ASP A 188 13.20 -1.16 -24.67
N ARG A 189 12.01 -0.66 -24.29
CA ARG A 189 11.87 0.51 -23.41
C ARG A 189 10.82 0.28 -22.32
N SER A 190 11.27 0.08 -21.08
CA SER A 190 10.61 0.50 -19.83
C SER A 190 9.08 0.31 -19.67
N ALA A 191 8.45 -0.61 -20.41
CA ALA A 191 7.00 -0.79 -20.47
C ALA A 191 6.52 -2.06 -19.74
N SER A 192 7.34 -2.63 -18.85
CA SER A 192 7.01 -3.89 -18.17
C SER A 192 5.87 -3.77 -17.15
N HIS A 193 5.60 -2.57 -16.60
CA HIS A 193 4.56 -2.39 -15.58
C HIS A 193 3.17 -2.06 -16.15
N ASP A 194 3.10 -1.28 -17.24
CA ASP A 194 1.82 -0.81 -17.78
C ASP A 194 1.22 -1.75 -18.83
N SER A 195 2.03 -2.36 -19.71
CA SER A 195 1.53 -3.32 -20.72
C SER A 195 0.87 -4.54 -20.07
N ALA A 196 1.45 -5.04 -18.98
CA ALA A 196 0.87 -6.10 -18.15
C ALA A 196 -0.43 -5.65 -17.46
N LYS A 197 -0.54 -4.38 -17.07
CA LYS A 197 -1.75 -3.80 -16.46
C LYS A 197 -2.88 -3.68 -17.49
N TYR A 198 -2.60 -3.17 -18.70
CA TYR A 198 -3.59 -3.07 -19.78
C TYR A 198 -3.98 -4.45 -20.34
N ALA A 199 -3.04 -5.38 -20.47
CA ALA A 199 -3.34 -6.76 -20.84
C ALA A 199 -4.24 -7.46 -19.80
N LYS A 200 -4.03 -7.20 -18.49
CA LYS A 200 -4.91 -7.68 -17.41
C LYS A 200 -6.30 -7.03 -17.46
N ILE A 201 -6.41 -5.75 -17.79
CA ILE A 201 -7.70 -5.04 -17.92
C ILE A 201 -8.48 -5.55 -19.14
N ALA A 202 -7.82 -5.70 -20.29
CA ALA A 202 -8.43 -6.27 -21.50
C ALA A 202 -8.83 -7.75 -21.33
N ALA A 203 -8.07 -8.51 -20.54
CA ALA A 203 -8.44 -9.87 -20.14
C ALA A 203 -9.59 -9.88 -19.12
N ALA A 204 -9.68 -8.87 -18.24
CA ALA A 204 -10.77 -8.74 -17.26
C ALA A 204 -12.10 -8.32 -17.92
N GLU A 205 -12.07 -7.54 -19.00
CA GLU A 205 -13.27 -7.12 -19.75
C GLU A 205 -14.05 -8.29 -20.36
N LYS A 206 -13.37 -9.44 -20.59
CA LYS A 206 -14.00 -10.68 -21.09
C LYS A 206 -14.48 -11.63 -19.98
N ARG A 207 -14.24 -11.33 -18.71
CA ARG A 207 -14.60 -12.21 -17.59
C ARG A 207 -16.03 -11.92 -17.15
N THR A 208 -16.84 -12.96 -17.01
CA THR A 208 -18.17 -12.79 -16.41
C THR A 208 -18.04 -12.54 -14.91
N ALA A 209 -19.08 -11.96 -14.28
CA ALA A 209 -19.11 -11.81 -12.83
C ALA A 209 -18.93 -13.15 -12.08
N ALA A 210 -19.41 -14.25 -12.68
CA ALA A 210 -19.21 -15.59 -12.16
C ALA A 210 -17.74 -16.03 -12.23
N ASP A 211 -17.03 -15.73 -13.33
CA ASP A 211 -15.60 -16.04 -13.47
C ASP A 211 -14.76 -15.23 -12.49
N MET A 212 -15.11 -13.96 -12.26
CA MET A 212 -14.44 -13.13 -11.26
C MET A 212 -14.65 -13.68 -9.85
N PHE A 213 -15.89 -14.00 -9.47
CA PHE A 213 -16.18 -14.58 -8.17
C PHE A 213 -15.45 -15.92 -7.97
N ARG A 214 -15.50 -16.81 -8.97
CA ARG A 214 -14.86 -18.12 -8.90
C ARG A 214 -13.34 -18.00 -8.76
N ASP A 215 -12.70 -17.22 -9.61
CA ASP A 215 -11.25 -17.22 -9.73
C ASP A 215 -10.54 -16.21 -8.83
N ASP A 216 -11.19 -15.09 -8.48
CA ASP A 216 -10.59 -14.04 -7.66
C ASP A 216 -10.99 -14.15 -6.18
N ILE A 217 -12.10 -14.85 -5.86
CA ILE A 217 -12.57 -15.04 -4.47
C ILE A 217 -12.49 -16.51 -4.07
N VAL A 218 -13.25 -17.40 -4.72
CA VAL A 218 -13.40 -18.80 -4.26
C VAL A 218 -12.09 -19.57 -4.35
N LYS A 219 -11.38 -19.52 -5.49
CA LYS A 219 -10.11 -20.24 -5.68
C LYS A 219 -9.04 -19.77 -4.68
N PRO A 220 -8.75 -18.46 -4.51
CA PRO A 220 -7.77 -18.01 -3.52
C PRO A 220 -8.21 -18.32 -2.08
N LEU A 221 -9.50 -18.29 -1.77
CA LEU A 221 -10.02 -18.60 -0.44
C LEU A 221 -9.78 -20.06 -0.03
N LEU A 222 -9.99 -20.99 -0.97
CA LEU A 222 -9.87 -22.44 -0.74
C LEU A 222 -8.52 -23.04 -1.17
N MET A 223 -7.54 -22.18 -1.48
CA MET A 223 -6.19 -22.62 -1.83
C MET A 223 -5.50 -23.28 -0.64
N ASN A 224 -4.56 -24.18 -0.90
CA ASN A 224 -3.76 -24.79 0.14
C ASN A 224 -3.14 -23.69 1.05
N PRO A 225 -3.33 -23.75 2.39
CA PRO A 225 -2.84 -22.71 3.30
C PRO A 225 -1.32 -22.54 3.27
N PHE A 226 -0.57 -23.62 3.13
CA PHE A 226 0.90 -23.57 3.04
C PHE A 226 1.35 -22.93 1.73
N GLU A 227 0.66 -23.22 0.63
CA GLU A 227 0.89 -22.51 -0.65
C GLU A 227 0.50 -21.03 -0.53
N SER A 228 -0.55 -20.71 0.22
CA SER A 228 -0.99 -19.34 0.45
C SER A 228 0.07 -18.52 1.18
N VAL A 229 0.75 -19.13 2.15
CA VAL A 229 1.87 -18.52 2.89
C VAL A 229 3.12 -18.41 2.03
N SER A 230 3.41 -19.39 1.16
CA SER A 230 4.66 -19.44 0.39
C SER A 230 4.65 -18.60 -0.90
N LYS A 231 3.48 -18.15 -1.39
CA LYS A 231 3.41 -17.30 -2.58
C LYS A 231 4.09 -15.94 -2.36
N SER A 232 4.55 -15.34 -3.46
CA SER A 232 5.19 -14.02 -3.48
C SER A 232 4.45 -13.09 -4.46
N PRO A 233 3.57 -12.17 -3.99
CA PRO A 233 3.20 -11.95 -2.59
C PRO A 233 2.31 -13.08 -2.03
N PRO A 234 2.25 -13.23 -0.69
CA PRO A 234 1.38 -14.21 -0.05
C PRO A 234 -0.09 -14.00 -0.44
N ASN A 235 -0.84 -15.09 -0.57
CA ASN A 235 -2.28 -15.03 -0.75
C ASN A 235 -2.94 -14.73 0.61
N SER A 236 -2.99 -13.45 0.98
CA SER A 236 -3.53 -13.02 2.27
C SER A 236 -4.96 -13.51 2.52
N LEU A 237 -5.83 -13.53 1.49
CA LEU A 237 -7.22 -13.99 1.65
C LEU A 237 -7.29 -15.46 2.12
N GLY A 238 -6.53 -16.35 1.49
CA GLY A 238 -6.46 -17.76 1.88
C GLY A 238 -5.83 -17.96 3.26
N VAL A 239 -4.76 -17.22 3.58
CA VAL A 239 -4.12 -17.27 4.91
C VAL A 239 -5.09 -16.83 6.00
N ILE A 240 -5.81 -15.72 5.79
CA ILE A 240 -6.81 -15.17 6.72
C ILE A 240 -7.92 -16.19 6.96
N PHE A 241 -8.49 -16.75 5.90
CA PHE A 241 -9.59 -17.70 5.99
C PHE A 241 -9.19 -18.97 6.74
N PHE A 242 -8.04 -19.55 6.39
CA PHE A 242 -7.52 -20.71 7.11
C PHE A 242 -7.21 -20.41 8.58
N ALA A 243 -6.55 -19.28 8.87
CA ALA A 243 -6.22 -18.87 10.23
C ALA A 243 -7.48 -18.72 11.09
N LEU A 244 -8.54 -18.13 10.53
CA LEU A 244 -9.82 -17.97 11.20
C LEU A 244 -10.50 -19.32 11.46
N LEU A 245 -10.56 -20.20 10.46
CA LEU A 245 -11.10 -21.56 10.65
C LEU A 245 -10.32 -22.36 11.70
N LEU A 246 -8.98 -22.27 11.67
CA LEU A 246 -8.11 -22.94 12.62
C LEU A 246 -8.32 -22.40 14.04
N GLY A 247 -8.33 -21.09 14.22
CA GLY A 247 -8.59 -20.45 15.51
C GLY A 247 -9.96 -20.85 16.08
N ILE A 248 -11.01 -20.80 15.26
CA ILE A 248 -12.36 -21.25 15.66
C ILE A 248 -12.33 -22.74 16.02
N ALA A 249 -11.76 -23.61 15.19
CA ALA A 249 -11.68 -25.04 15.48
C ALA A 249 -10.95 -25.31 16.82
N CYS A 250 -9.86 -24.61 17.12
CA CYS A 250 -9.17 -24.69 18.41
C CYS A 250 -10.09 -24.32 19.58
N THR A 251 -10.91 -23.28 19.45
CA THR A 251 -11.89 -22.92 20.50
C THR A 251 -12.99 -23.98 20.70
N PHE A 252 -13.41 -24.67 19.63
CA PHE A 252 -14.41 -25.74 19.72
C PHE A 252 -13.86 -27.04 20.30
N VAL A 253 -12.59 -27.37 20.01
CA VAL A 253 -11.90 -28.54 20.55
C VAL A 253 -11.63 -28.38 22.06
N GLY A 254 -11.30 -27.17 22.52
CA GLY A 254 -11.07 -26.87 23.93
C GLY A 254 -9.70 -27.32 24.42
N GLU A 255 -9.63 -27.97 25.58
CA GLU A 255 -8.37 -28.36 26.26
C GLU A 255 -7.33 -29.05 25.36
N PRO A 256 -7.69 -30.04 24.51
CA PRO A 256 -6.71 -30.71 23.65
C PRO A 256 -6.02 -29.78 22.65
N ALA A 257 -6.63 -28.64 22.30
CA ALA A 257 -6.06 -27.65 21.39
C ALA A 257 -5.12 -26.65 22.08
N ARG A 258 -4.99 -26.68 23.41
CA ARG A 258 -4.12 -25.73 24.16
C ARG A 258 -2.68 -25.65 23.63
N PRO A 259 -1.97 -26.75 23.31
CA PRO A 259 -0.62 -26.65 22.78
C PRO A 259 -0.56 -25.86 21.46
N VAL A 260 -1.57 -26.02 20.59
CA VAL A 260 -1.67 -25.30 19.32
C VAL A 260 -1.94 -23.82 19.56
N ILE A 261 -2.86 -23.50 20.46
CA ILE A 261 -3.18 -22.11 20.85
C ILE A 261 -1.93 -21.42 21.40
N ASN A 262 -1.23 -22.07 22.33
CA ASN A 262 -0.02 -21.54 22.96
C ASN A 262 1.10 -21.34 21.92
N PHE A 263 1.24 -22.24 20.96
CA PHE A 263 2.19 -22.08 19.86
C PHE A 263 1.91 -20.81 19.04
N PHE A 264 0.67 -20.61 18.58
CA PHE A 264 0.33 -19.44 17.76
C PHE A 264 0.38 -18.13 18.54
N GLN A 265 -0.01 -18.13 19.83
CA GLN A 265 0.14 -16.96 20.71
C GLN A 265 1.62 -16.63 20.94
N GLY A 266 2.46 -17.61 21.26
CA GLY A 266 3.90 -17.41 21.41
C GLY A 266 4.55 -16.93 20.10
N MET A 267 4.17 -17.52 18.97
CA MET A 267 4.63 -17.09 17.65
C MET A 267 4.23 -15.65 17.35
N ASN A 268 2.99 -15.24 17.66
CA ASN A 268 2.54 -13.85 17.49
C ASN A 268 3.40 -12.87 18.30
N GLU A 269 3.66 -13.16 19.58
CA GLU A 269 4.52 -12.33 20.43
C GLU A 269 5.95 -12.22 19.90
N VAL A 270 6.54 -13.34 19.46
CA VAL A 270 7.87 -13.36 18.86
C VAL A 270 7.91 -12.53 17.58
N ILE A 271 6.91 -12.65 16.71
CA ILE A 271 6.86 -11.89 15.46
C ILE A 271 6.65 -10.39 15.73
N LEU A 272 5.81 -10.02 16.70
CA LEU A 272 5.66 -8.62 17.13
C LEU A 272 6.99 -8.06 17.68
N LYS A 273 7.77 -8.88 18.41
CA LYS A 273 9.11 -8.50 18.87
C LYS A 273 10.07 -8.27 17.70
N ILE A 274 10.09 -9.16 16.71
CA ILE A 274 10.88 -9.00 15.48
C ILE A 274 10.44 -7.73 14.74
N THR A 275 9.12 -7.50 14.64
CA THR A 275 8.55 -6.30 14.02
C THR A 275 9.04 -5.04 14.74
N HIS A 276 9.11 -5.05 16.08
CA HIS A 276 9.65 -3.94 16.84
C HIS A 276 11.15 -3.69 16.55
N TRP A 277 11.96 -4.74 16.47
CA TRP A 277 13.37 -4.61 16.05
C TRP A 277 13.49 -4.06 14.64
N LEU A 278 12.70 -4.57 13.71
CA LEU A 278 12.67 -4.08 12.34
C LEU A 278 12.27 -2.59 12.28
N MET A 279 11.26 -2.20 13.05
CA MET A 279 10.82 -0.80 13.14
C MET A 279 11.88 0.12 13.74
N SER A 280 12.85 -0.39 14.50
CA SER A 280 13.99 0.41 14.97
C SER A 280 14.93 0.84 13.83
N VAL A 281 14.99 0.05 12.75
CA VAL A 281 15.76 0.34 11.52
C VAL A 281 14.97 1.25 10.56
N ALA A 282 13.65 1.33 10.71
CA ALA A 282 12.75 2.09 9.84
C ALA A 282 13.15 3.55 9.59
N PRO A 283 13.63 4.34 10.58
CA PRO A 283 14.08 5.72 10.31
C PRO A 283 15.12 5.82 9.21
N PHE A 284 16.11 4.93 9.22
CA PHE A 284 17.17 4.89 8.21
C PHE A 284 16.65 4.33 6.88
N ALA A 285 15.87 3.25 6.92
CA ALA A 285 15.31 2.67 5.70
C ALA A 285 14.36 3.64 4.96
N ILE A 286 13.53 4.37 5.71
CA ILE A 286 12.63 5.39 5.15
C ILE A 286 13.42 6.55 4.55
N MET A 287 14.53 6.96 5.19
CA MET A 287 15.46 7.93 4.59
C MET A 287 15.96 7.43 3.24
N CYS A 288 16.41 6.18 3.13
CA CYS A 288 16.89 5.60 1.87
C CYS A 288 15.80 5.52 0.80
N ILE A 289 14.60 5.04 1.17
CA ILE A 289 13.44 4.94 0.26
C ILE A 289 13.06 6.31 -0.27
N MET A 290 12.94 7.32 0.61
CA MET A 290 12.57 8.68 0.23
C MET A 290 13.65 9.35 -0.62
N ALA A 291 14.93 9.17 -0.27
CA ALA A 291 16.04 9.69 -1.06
C ALA A 291 16.04 9.13 -2.48
N LYS A 292 15.91 7.81 -2.63
CA LYS A 292 15.84 7.17 -3.96
C LYS A 292 14.62 7.66 -4.74
N LEU A 293 13.43 7.62 -4.12
CA LEU A 293 12.18 8.00 -4.76
C LEU A 293 12.24 9.44 -5.29
N VAL A 294 12.73 10.38 -4.49
CA VAL A 294 12.83 11.80 -4.87
C VAL A 294 13.98 12.05 -5.84
N ALA A 295 15.08 11.31 -5.74
CA ALA A 295 16.18 11.40 -6.71
C ALA A 295 15.72 11.00 -8.12
N GLU A 296 14.94 9.92 -8.23
CA GLU A 296 14.45 9.39 -9.51
C GLU A 296 13.29 10.21 -10.09
N ASN A 297 12.35 10.67 -9.25
CA ASN A 297 11.11 11.29 -9.70
C ASN A 297 11.07 12.82 -9.53
N GLY A 298 12.10 13.41 -8.90
CA GLY A 298 12.16 14.84 -8.62
C GLY A 298 11.09 15.33 -7.62
N PRO A 299 10.90 16.65 -7.49
CA PRO A 299 9.97 17.25 -6.53
C PRO A 299 8.49 17.04 -6.88
N GLU A 300 8.16 16.68 -8.12
CA GLU A 300 6.78 16.48 -8.57
C GLU A 300 6.08 15.34 -7.84
N ILE A 301 6.84 14.37 -7.32
CA ILE A 301 6.32 13.27 -6.51
C ILE A 301 5.55 13.75 -5.26
N PHE A 302 5.93 14.90 -4.69
CA PHE A 302 5.24 15.46 -3.51
C PHE A 302 3.84 15.95 -3.83
N HIS A 303 3.60 16.43 -5.06
CA HIS A 303 2.26 16.80 -5.47
C HIS A 303 1.36 15.57 -5.58
N ALA A 304 1.85 14.50 -6.21
CA ALA A 304 1.12 13.24 -6.33
C ALA A 304 0.86 12.59 -4.94
N LEU A 305 1.88 12.51 -4.10
CA LEU A 305 1.78 11.96 -2.75
C LEU A 305 0.92 12.84 -1.84
N GLY A 306 0.99 14.16 -1.99
CA GLY A 306 0.16 15.11 -1.25
C GLY A 306 -1.32 14.90 -1.51
N TRP A 307 -1.73 14.72 -2.77
CA TRP A 307 -3.12 14.40 -3.12
C TRP A 307 -3.57 13.03 -2.59
N TYR A 308 -2.68 12.04 -2.62
CA TYR A 308 -2.96 10.73 -2.01
C TYR A 308 -3.20 10.86 -0.50
N CYS A 309 -2.28 11.50 0.23
CA CYS A 309 -2.42 11.74 1.67
C CYS A 309 -3.68 12.54 2.00
N GLY A 310 -3.97 13.61 1.25
CA GLY A 310 -5.17 14.41 1.42
C GLY A 310 -6.45 13.59 1.22
N THR A 311 -6.48 12.74 0.18
CA THR A 311 -7.61 11.83 -0.10
C THR A 311 -7.85 10.86 1.05
N VAL A 312 -6.78 10.23 1.57
CA VAL A 312 -6.86 9.31 2.71
C VAL A 312 -7.35 10.02 3.96
N ILE A 313 -6.81 11.20 4.28
CA ILE A 313 -7.23 11.99 5.45
C ILE A 313 -8.72 12.33 5.36
N VAL A 314 -9.19 12.80 4.21
CA VAL A 314 -10.61 13.14 4.00
C VAL A 314 -11.49 11.90 4.12
N ALA A 315 -11.07 10.76 3.56
CA ALA A 315 -11.82 9.50 3.68
C ALA A 315 -11.91 9.01 5.12
N ILE A 316 -10.80 9.08 5.89
CA ILE A 316 -10.79 8.75 7.32
C ILE A 316 -11.72 9.68 8.10
N PHE A 317 -11.68 10.99 7.83
CA PHE A 317 -12.61 11.93 8.48
C PHE A 317 -14.07 11.61 8.17
N ALA A 318 -14.40 11.30 6.92
CA ALA A 318 -15.74 10.87 6.54
C ALA A 318 -16.17 9.59 7.26
N HIS A 319 -15.28 8.61 7.39
CA HIS A 319 -15.54 7.38 8.13
C HIS A 319 -15.71 7.63 9.63
N VAL A 320 -14.90 8.50 10.23
CA VAL A 320 -15.07 8.92 11.64
C VAL A 320 -16.42 9.58 11.86
N ILE A 321 -16.87 10.47 10.96
CA ILE A 321 -18.20 11.08 11.02
C ILE A 321 -19.29 10.02 10.95
N PHE A 322 -19.15 9.04 10.05
CA PHE A 322 -20.06 7.89 9.97
C PHE A 322 -20.11 7.10 11.29
N LEU A 323 -18.96 6.75 11.87
CA LEU A 323 -18.90 6.03 13.16
C LEU A 323 -19.52 6.85 14.30
N LEU A 324 -19.32 8.17 14.32
CA LEU A 324 -19.97 9.06 15.29
C LEU A 324 -21.50 9.07 15.11
N ALA A 325 -22.00 9.09 13.88
CA ALA A 325 -23.42 9.01 13.58
C ALA A 325 -24.00 7.66 14.04
N VAL A 326 -23.32 6.55 13.74
CA VAL A 326 -23.73 5.21 14.20
C VAL A 326 -23.79 5.17 15.73
N CYS A 327 -22.78 5.71 16.42
CA CYS A 327 -22.78 5.77 17.87
C CYS A 327 -23.94 6.61 18.44
N TYR A 328 -24.27 7.73 17.78
CA TYR A 328 -25.39 8.58 18.17
C TYR A 328 -26.75 7.89 17.96
N PHE A 329 -27.02 7.38 16.76
CA PHE A 329 -28.32 6.82 16.40
C PHE A 329 -28.56 5.41 16.96
N VAL A 330 -27.52 4.58 17.05
CA VAL A 330 -27.63 3.19 17.54
C VAL A 330 -27.28 3.09 19.02
N GLY A 331 -26.22 3.78 19.44
CA GLY A 331 -25.70 3.73 20.81
C GLY A 331 -26.31 4.76 21.77
N GLY A 332 -27.02 5.77 21.26
CA GLY A 332 -27.61 6.85 22.08
C GLY A 332 -26.58 7.78 22.74
N VAL A 333 -25.31 7.72 22.34
CA VAL A 333 -24.23 8.54 22.91
C VAL A 333 -23.84 9.65 21.94
N GLY A 334 -23.96 10.90 22.40
CA GLY A 334 -23.59 12.08 21.61
C GLY A 334 -22.08 12.19 21.33
N PRO A 335 -21.66 12.78 20.19
CA PRO A 335 -20.25 12.98 19.85
C PRO A 335 -19.43 13.70 20.93
N ILE A 336 -20.04 14.66 21.63
CA ILE A 336 -19.39 15.44 22.69
C ILE A 336 -19.10 14.55 23.91
N ALA A 337 -20.04 13.67 24.28
CA ALA A 337 -19.85 12.73 25.38
C ALA A 337 -18.76 11.71 25.04
N LEU A 338 -18.76 11.22 23.79
CA LEU A 338 -17.72 10.32 23.29
C LEU A 338 -16.33 10.96 23.34
N TRP A 339 -16.20 12.20 22.84
CA TRP A 339 -14.93 12.95 22.88
C TRP A 339 -14.44 13.13 24.31
N LYS A 340 -15.31 13.58 25.23
CA LYS A 340 -14.93 13.77 26.64
C LYS A 340 -14.49 12.46 27.29
N GLY A 341 -15.15 11.35 26.96
CA GLY A 341 -14.84 10.04 27.53
C GLY A 341 -13.60 9.37 26.95
N LEU A 342 -13.27 9.59 25.67
CA LEU A 342 -12.21 8.86 24.94
C LEU A 342 -11.00 9.69 24.51
N ARG A 343 -11.00 11.02 24.69
CA ARG A 343 -9.91 11.90 24.20
C ARG A 343 -8.50 11.43 24.55
N GLU A 344 -8.31 10.88 25.74
CA GLU A 344 -7.00 10.40 26.18
C GLU A 344 -6.55 9.20 25.35
N ALA A 345 -7.42 8.20 25.20
CA ALA A 345 -7.16 7.03 24.37
C ALA A 345 -6.87 7.43 22.91
N TRP A 346 -7.63 8.37 22.35
CA TRP A 346 -7.42 8.86 20.98
C TRP A 346 -6.10 9.60 20.80
N MET A 347 -5.72 10.45 21.75
CA MET A 347 -4.44 11.17 21.70
C MET A 347 -3.25 10.21 21.84
N ILE A 348 -3.36 9.20 22.71
CA ILE A 348 -2.35 8.15 22.83
C ILE A 348 -2.30 7.35 21.52
N ALA A 349 -3.44 6.95 20.95
CA ALA A 349 -3.49 6.18 19.72
C ALA A 349 -2.86 6.93 18.54
N PHE A 350 -3.18 8.21 18.39
CA PHE A 350 -2.62 9.06 17.35
C PHE A 350 -1.10 9.22 17.48
N THR A 351 -0.60 9.42 18.71
CA THR A 351 0.84 9.65 18.96
C THR A 351 1.67 8.36 18.98
N THR A 352 1.09 7.25 19.43
CA THR A 352 1.77 5.94 19.49
C THR A 352 1.64 5.15 18.20
N ARG A 353 0.59 5.41 17.41
CA ARG A 353 0.23 4.66 16.20
C ARG A 353 0.07 3.15 16.46
N SER A 354 -0.38 2.79 17.66
CA SER A 354 -0.56 1.40 18.08
C SER A 354 -1.88 1.21 18.82
N SER A 355 -2.82 0.50 18.20
CA SER A 355 -4.11 0.13 18.81
C SER A 355 -3.91 -0.73 20.06
N ALA A 356 -2.99 -1.71 20.01
CA ALA A 356 -2.68 -2.58 21.14
C ALA A 356 -2.10 -1.81 22.34
N ALA A 357 -1.22 -0.82 22.11
CA ALA A 357 -0.64 -0.02 23.19
C ALA A 357 -1.68 0.87 23.90
N THR A 358 -2.79 1.19 23.22
CA THR A 358 -3.85 2.04 23.79
C THR A 358 -4.93 1.24 24.51
N LEU A 359 -4.97 -0.08 24.30
CA LEU A 359 -6.06 -0.94 24.77
C LEU A 359 -6.36 -0.80 26.27
N PRO A 360 -5.38 -0.78 27.20
CA PRO A 360 -5.66 -0.63 28.62
C PRO A 360 -6.36 0.70 28.95
N VAL A 361 -5.91 1.80 28.32
CA VAL A 361 -6.50 3.14 28.52
C VAL A 361 -7.87 3.23 27.86
N THR A 362 -8.06 2.61 26.70
CA THR A 362 -9.36 2.53 26.02
C THR A 362 -10.39 1.78 26.86
N ILE A 363 -10.01 0.63 27.44
CA ILE A 363 -10.88 -0.14 28.33
C ILE A 363 -11.28 0.71 29.54
N ALA A 364 -10.30 1.28 30.26
CA ALA A 364 -10.56 2.11 31.44
C ALA A 364 -11.51 3.28 31.13
N ASN A 365 -11.25 4.02 30.05
CA ASN A 365 -12.07 5.15 29.63
C ASN A 365 -13.52 4.74 29.27
N VAL A 366 -13.68 3.62 28.57
CA VAL A 366 -15.00 3.11 28.19
C VAL A 366 -15.80 2.63 29.41
N THR A 367 -15.15 1.98 30.38
CA THR A 367 -15.83 1.50 31.60
C THR A 367 -16.09 2.60 32.61
N GLU A 368 -15.13 3.51 32.82
CA GLU A 368 -15.19 4.51 33.87
C GLU A 368 -15.89 5.79 33.42
N ASN A 369 -15.60 6.30 32.22
CA ASN A 369 -16.16 7.56 31.74
C ASN A 369 -17.47 7.34 30.98
N LEU A 370 -17.54 6.31 30.13
CA LEU A 370 -18.74 6.01 29.32
C LEU A 370 -19.68 4.99 29.97
N LYS A 371 -19.33 4.45 31.14
CA LYS A 371 -20.15 3.53 31.95
C LYS A 371 -20.62 2.28 31.21
N VAL A 372 -19.86 1.84 30.20
CA VAL A 372 -20.13 0.57 29.51
C VAL A 372 -19.78 -0.60 30.43
N SER A 373 -20.58 -1.66 30.40
CA SER A 373 -20.32 -2.82 31.25
C SER A 373 -18.92 -3.42 30.98
N PRO A 374 -18.14 -3.76 32.03
CA PRO A 374 -16.81 -4.35 31.87
C PRO A 374 -16.83 -5.63 31.03
N LYS A 375 -17.91 -6.41 31.10
CA LYS A 375 -18.10 -7.62 30.29
C LYS A 375 -18.06 -7.31 28.78
N VAL A 376 -18.72 -6.24 28.34
CA VAL A 376 -18.75 -5.85 26.92
C VAL A 376 -17.42 -5.22 26.50
N ALA A 377 -16.85 -4.35 27.34
CA ALA A 377 -15.60 -3.64 27.06
C ALA A 377 -14.39 -4.58 26.97
N ASN A 378 -14.23 -5.49 27.94
CA ASN A 378 -13.13 -6.45 28.02
C ASN A 378 -13.19 -7.53 26.93
N PHE A 379 -14.32 -7.65 26.23
CA PHE A 379 -14.43 -8.53 25.08
C PHE A 379 -14.25 -7.78 23.76
N SER A 380 -15.04 -6.73 23.54
CA SER A 380 -15.15 -6.11 22.21
C SER A 380 -13.89 -5.30 21.86
N LEU A 381 -13.29 -4.61 22.84
CA LEU A 381 -12.13 -3.74 22.60
C LEU A 381 -10.85 -4.52 22.28
N PRO A 382 -10.48 -5.60 23.00
CA PRO A 382 -9.33 -6.42 22.61
C PRO A 382 -9.51 -7.07 21.24
N LEU A 383 -10.73 -7.55 20.93
CA LEU A 383 -11.06 -8.08 19.61
C LEU A 383 -10.92 -7.02 18.51
N GLY A 384 -11.41 -5.80 18.78
CA GLY A 384 -11.33 -4.68 17.85
C GLY A 384 -9.91 -4.22 17.59
N ALA A 385 -9.03 -4.24 18.61
CA ALA A 385 -7.64 -3.84 18.48
C ALA A 385 -6.82 -4.70 17.49
N THR A 386 -7.30 -5.91 17.18
CA THR A 386 -6.63 -6.84 16.25
C THR A 386 -7.43 -7.07 14.96
N MET A 387 -8.77 -7.09 15.01
CA MET A 387 -9.61 -7.40 13.84
C MET A 387 -10.27 -6.19 13.19
N ASN A 388 -10.55 -5.11 13.93
CA ASN A 388 -11.27 -3.95 13.40
C ASN A 388 -10.33 -2.79 13.09
N MET A 389 -9.71 -2.84 11.91
CA MET A 389 -8.79 -1.83 11.40
C MET A 389 -9.42 -1.07 10.23
N ASP A 390 -10.45 -0.26 10.52
CA ASP A 390 -11.21 0.46 9.48
C ASP A 390 -10.41 1.57 8.76
N GLY A 391 -9.43 2.14 9.44
CA GLY A 391 -8.74 3.38 9.02
C GLY A 391 -7.57 3.20 8.05
#